data_AF-A0A0M6YL46-F1
#
_entry.id   AF-A0A0M6YL46-F1
#
_cell.length_a   1.000
_cell.length_b   1.000
_cell.length_c   1.000
_cell.angle_alpha   90.00
_cell.angle_beta   90.00
_cell.angle_gamma   90.00
#
_symmetry.space_group_name_H-M   'P 1'
#
loop_
_entity.id
_entity.type
_entity.pdbx_description
1 polymer ?
#
loop_
_entity_poly.entity_id
_entity_poly.type
_entity_poly.pdbx_seq_one_letter_code
_entity_poly.pdbx_strand_id
1 'polypeptide(L)'
;MSCRVQGWSGTSSPICDIVFDGPALHSIPLLDYGAPRCCQGTGQGKTRMTDRQPLRIGKPLFAMVLCTTLVACGGSDELALEDTSPEAIFTQAELELARGDPDDAAALFAEIERLYPYSDFAKRGLIMQAFSYHKDQDYENARAAAQRFIDFYPADEDAAYAQYLLALSYYDQIDQVGRDQGLTFQALQSLRTVIERYPDSEYARSSILKFDLAFDHLAAKEMEIGRYYLKREHYPAAINRFRAVVEEFQTTSHTPEALLRLVEAYLSLGLTDEAQTAGAILGYNFQGSPFYDDAFRQLTGQGLSPEARGSGWLTDVYRRTIQGRWL
;
A
#
# COMPACT_ATOMS: atom_id res chain seq x y z
N MET A 1 -3.97 -26.30 -39.55
CA MET A 1 -4.17 -25.19 -40.51
C MET A 1 -3.62 -23.92 -39.88
N SER A 2 -2.53 -23.42 -40.47
CA SER A 2 -1.84 -22.12 -40.33
C SER A 2 -2.16 -21.23 -39.13
N CYS A 3 -1.22 -21.18 -38.19
CA CYS A 3 -0.96 -20.05 -37.30
C CYS A 3 -0.36 -18.90 -38.14
N ARG A 4 -0.88 -17.68 -38.05
CA ARG A 4 -0.28 -16.49 -38.67
C ARG A 4 -0.03 -15.45 -37.58
N VAL A 5 1.25 -15.33 -37.21
CA VAL A 5 1.82 -14.29 -36.37
C VAL A 5 1.81 -12.98 -37.16
N GLN A 6 1.17 -11.94 -36.63
CA GLN A 6 1.32 -10.57 -37.15
C GLN A 6 2.01 -9.69 -36.11
N GLY A 7 3.23 -9.29 -36.49
CA GLY A 7 4.01 -8.11 -36.14
C GLY A 7 3.60 -7.25 -34.97
N TRP A 8 4.45 -7.25 -33.95
CA TRP A 8 4.61 -6.15 -32.99
C TRP A 8 5.42 -5.02 -33.63
N SER A 9 4.83 -3.82 -33.65
CA SER A 9 5.56 -2.57 -33.87
C SER A 9 4.92 -1.44 -33.05
N GLY A 10 5.70 -0.88 -32.12
CA GLY A 10 5.58 0.53 -31.68
C GLY A 10 4.55 0.87 -30.61
N THR A 11 5.04 1.06 -29.38
CA THR A 11 4.65 2.13 -28.43
C THR A 11 3.17 2.50 -28.30
N SER A 12 2.48 1.85 -27.36
CA SER A 12 1.38 2.45 -26.59
C SER A 12 1.19 1.68 -25.28
N SER A 13 1.19 2.41 -24.16
CA SER A 13 0.85 1.87 -22.84
C SER A 13 -0.59 1.35 -22.84
N PRO A 14 -0.87 0.12 -22.38
CA PRO A 14 -2.21 -0.32 -22.07
C PRO A 14 -2.39 -0.29 -20.56
N ILE A 15 -2.69 0.89 -20.00
CA ILE A 15 -3.26 0.98 -18.65
C ILE A 15 -4.37 2.01 -18.74
N CYS A 16 -5.61 1.52 -18.64
CA CYS A 16 -6.89 2.20 -18.43
C CYS A 16 -7.92 1.70 -19.45
N ASP A 17 -8.43 0.50 -19.20
CA ASP A 17 -9.77 0.09 -19.61
C ASP A 17 -10.24 -0.99 -18.64
N ILE A 18 -10.58 -0.58 -17.41
CA ILE A 18 -11.50 -1.32 -16.56
C ILE A 18 -12.61 -0.35 -16.16
N VAL A 19 -13.63 -0.29 -17.00
CA VAL A 19 -14.91 0.35 -16.69
C VAL A 19 -15.67 -0.60 -15.76
N PHE A 20 -15.68 -0.30 -14.46
CA PHE A 20 -16.60 -0.94 -13.51
C PHE A 20 -17.92 -0.17 -13.50
N ASP A 21 -18.91 -0.68 -14.24
CA ASP A 21 -20.31 -0.30 -14.05
C ASP A 21 -20.86 -1.05 -12.83
N GLY A 22 -21.15 -0.32 -11.74
CA GLY A 22 -21.78 -0.86 -10.53
C GLY A 22 -22.52 0.24 -9.74
N PRO A 23 -23.77 -0.01 -9.30
CA PRO A 23 -24.65 1.06 -8.82
C PRO A 23 -24.37 1.47 -7.36
N ALA A 24 -24.69 2.73 -7.09
CA ALA A 24 -24.67 3.38 -5.79
C ALA A 24 -25.31 2.53 -4.68
N LEU A 25 -24.57 2.30 -3.59
CA LEU A 25 -25.12 1.82 -2.33
C LEU A 25 -24.83 2.80 -1.20
N HIS A 26 -25.94 3.31 -0.66
CA HIS A 26 -26.06 4.12 0.53
C HIS A 26 -25.60 3.38 1.80
N SER A 27 -25.01 4.16 2.71
CA SER A 27 -25.12 4.10 4.18
C SER A 27 -25.01 2.73 4.87
N ILE A 28 -23.85 2.46 5.47
CA ILE A 28 -23.68 1.48 6.57
C ILE A 28 -22.83 2.14 7.67
N PRO A 29 -23.21 2.02 8.97
CA PRO A 29 -22.62 2.78 10.06
C PRO A 29 -21.27 2.21 10.54
N LEU A 30 -20.42 3.13 10.99
CA LEU A 30 -19.11 2.90 11.58
C LEU A 30 -19.23 2.02 12.85
N LEU A 31 -18.48 0.91 12.87
CA LEU A 31 -18.19 0.17 14.10
C LEU A 31 -16.82 0.59 14.63
N ASP A 32 -16.88 0.96 15.90
CA ASP A 32 -15.88 1.54 16.79
C ASP A 32 -14.78 0.52 17.14
N TYR A 33 -13.53 0.82 16.78
CA TYR A 33 -12.36 0.15 17.34
C TYR A 33 -11.55 1.19 18.14
N GLY A 34 -11.65 1.06 19.46
CA GLY A 34 -11.04 1.94 20.44
C GLY A 34 -9.51 1.91 20.42
N ALA A 35 -8.92 3.11 20.39
CA ALA A 35 -7.50 3.36 20.59
C ALA A 35 -7.15 3.39 22.10
N PRO A 36 -6.00 2.84 22.53
CA PRO A 36 -5.49 3.09 23.88
C PRO A 36 -4.75 4.44 23.98
N ARG A 37 -5.10 5.17 25.03
CA ARG A 37 -4.60 6.50 25.41
C ARG A 37 -3.15 6.44 25.93
N CYS A 38 -2.28 7.28 25.38
CA CYS A 38 -1.06 7.74 26.06
C CYS A 38 -1.37 8.99 26.90
N CYS A 39 -0.96 9.02 28.18
CA CYS A 39 -0.64 10.21 28.97
C CYS A 39 0.13 9.76 30.24
N GLN A 40 1.40 10.14 30.37
CA GLN A 40 1.91 11.28 31.15
C GLN A 40 2.50 10.86 32.50
N GLY A 41 3.84 10.79 32.53
CA GLY A 41 4.62 10.76 33.77
C GLY A 41 4.68 12.14 34.41
N THR A 42 4.28 12.23 35.67
CA THR A 42 4.41 13.41 36.51
C THR A 42 5.78 13.45 37.15
N GLY A 43 6.46 14.58 37.00
CA GLY A 43 7.68 14.89 37.73
C GLY A 43 7.37 15.27 39.18
N GLN A 44 8.23 14.83 40.10
CA GLN A 44 8.46 15.50 41.37
C GLN A 44 9.95 15.49 41.69
N GLY A 45 10.49 16.69 41.84
CA GLY A 45 11.87 16.92 42.26
C GLY A 45 12.06 16.65 43.75
N LYS A 46 13.29 16.31 44.12
CA LYS A 46 13.79 16.55 45.46
C LYS A 46 15.28 16.89 45.42
N THR A 47 15.55 18.01 46.07
CA THR A 47 16.82 18.68 46.30
C THR A 47 17.80 17.81 47.10
N ARG A 48 19.11 17.98 46.85
CA ARG A 48 20.13 18.30 47.87
C ARG A 48 21.51 18.53 47.25
N MET A 49 22.07 19.70 47.57
CA MET A 49 23.51 20.03 47.54
C MET A 49 24.30 19.14 48.50
N THR A 50 25.53 18.79 48.13
CA THR A 50 26.78 18.77 48.94
C THR A 50 27.87 18.12 48.07
N ASP A 51 28.79 18.90 47.49
CA ASP A 51 30.09 19.34 48.02
C ASP A 51 31.21 18.28 47.87
N ARG A 52 32.31 18.74 47.24
CA ARG A 52 33.73 18.30 47.34
C ARG A 52 34.25 16.97 46.77
N GLN A 53 35.10 17.15 45.74
CA GLN A 53 36.52 16.73 45.60
C GLN A 53 36.85 15.86 44.36
N PRO A 54 37.93 16.19 43.60
CA PRO A 54 38.51 15.31 42.60
C PRO A 54 39.79 14.65 43.12
N LEU A 55 39.94 13.33 42.93
CA LEU A 55 41.22 12.66 43.08
C LEU A 55 41.45 11.71 41.90
N ARG A 56 42.58 11.99 41.22
CA ARG A 56 43.23 11.23 40.16
C ARG A 56 43.78 9.90 40.69
N ILE A 57 44.34 9.11 39.74
CA ILE A 57 45.22 7.92 39.86
C ILE A 57 44.39 6.61 39.79
N GLY A 58 44.67 5.62 38.95
CA GLY A 58 45.64 5.37 37.89
C GLY A 58 45.26 4.02 37.23
N LYS A 59 45.61 3.82 35.95
CA LYS A 59 45.62 2.48 35.32
C LYS A 59 46.88 1.74 35.80
N PRO A 60 46.91 0.40 35.99
CA PRO A 60 47.01 -0.51 34.83
C PRO A 60 46.49 -1.97 35.00
N LEU A 61 46.34 -2.63 33.83
CA LEU A 61 46.53 -4.05 33.50
C LEU A 61 46.28 -5.15 34.56
N PHE A 62 45.33 -6.06 34.25
CA PHE A 62 45.37 -7.51 34.55
C PHE A 62 44.42 -8.20 33.53
N ALA A 63 44.94 -8.83 32.47
CA ALA A 63 45.28 -10.26 32.38
C ALA A 63 44.06 -11.23 32.45
N MET A 64 43.64 -11.67 31.26
CA MET A 64 43.47 -13.09 30.85
C MET A 64 42.69 -14.05 31.78
N VAL A 65 41.44 -14.39 31.40
CA VAL A 65 40.79 -15.73 31.52
C VAL A 65 39.59 -15.73 30.53
N LEU A 66 39.73 -16.16 29.28
CA LEU A 66 39.38 -17.49 28.75
C LEU A 66 38.34 -18.28 29.58
N CYS A 67 37.06 -18.14 29.22
CA CYS A 67 36.05 -19.19 29.42
C CYS A 67 35.00 -19.06 28.32
N THR A 68 35.36 -19.55 27.15
CA THR A 68 34.43 -19.95 26.09
C THR A 68 33.62 -21.15 26.58
N THR A 69 32.37 -20.93 26.95
CA THR A 69 31.34 -21.98 26.97
C THR A 69 30.22 -21.55 26.03
N LEU A 70 30.46 -21.74 24.74
CA LEU A 70 29.38 -21.88 23.76
C LEU A 70 28.76 -23.25 23.99
N VAL A 71 27.69 -23.30 24.78
CA VAL A 71 26.76 -24.43 24.76
C VAL A 71 25.93 -24.24 23.50
N ALA A 72 26.36 -24.89 22.43
CA ALA A 72 25.55 -25.13 21.25
C ALA A 72 24.67 -26.35 21.54
N CYS A 73 23.47 -26.11 22.05
CA CYS A 73 22.37 -27.06 22.00
C CYS A 73 21.44 -26.61 20.87
N GLY A 74 21.50 -27.30 19.73
CA GLY A 74 20.67 -26.97 18.56
C GLY A 74 20.59 -28.15 17.60
N GLY A 75 20.16 -29.31 18.10
CA GLY A 75 20.08 -30.52 17.26
C GLY A 75 19.26 -31.68 17.80
N SER A 76 18.47 -31.49 18.87
CA SER A 76 17.59 -32.55 19.40
C SER A 76 16.21 -32.58 18.75
N ASP A 77 15.67 -31.42 18.36
CA ASP A 77 14.27 -31.32 17.92
C ASP A 77 14.10 -31.73 16.45
N GLU A 78 15.09 -31.45 15.59
CA GLU A 78 15.05 -31.79 14.16
C GLU A 78 15.03 -33.31 13.93
N LEU A 79 15.77 -34.09 14.74
CA LEU A 79 15.76 -35.57 14.67
C LEU A 79 14.47 -36.20 15.18
N ALA A 80 13.67 -35.49 16.00
CA ALA A 80 12.40 -36.00 16.50
C ALA A 80 11.27 -35.90 15.46
N LEU A 81 11.40 -35.01 14.48
CA LEU A 81 10.39 -34.77 13.46
C LEU A 81 10.50 -35.75 12.28
N GLU A 82 11.69 -36.27 11.97
CA GLU A 82 11.91 -37.20 10.83
C GLU A 82 11.10 -38.50 10.91
N ASP A 83 10.82 -38.98 12.13
CA ASP A 83 10.05 -40.20 12.39
C ASP A 83 8.53 -39.93 12.59
N THR A 84 8.08 -38.68 12.46
CA THR A 84 6.70 -38.26 12.74
C THR A 84 5.87 -38.17 11.46
N SER A 85 4.61 -38.63 11.46
CA SER A 85 3.77 -38.54 10.26
C SER A 85 3.52 -37.08 9.83
N PRO A 86 3.38 -36.79 8.51
CA PRO A 86 3.11 -35.42 8.03
C PRO A 86 1.83 -34.83 8.62
N GLU A 87 0.81 -35.66 8.89
CA GLU A 87 -0.42 -35.24 9.56
C GLU A 87 -0.16 -34.76 10.98
N ALA A 88 0.67 -35.49 11.75
CA ALA A 88 0.98 -35.11 13.12
C ALA A 88 1.80 -33.81 13.19
N ILE A 89 2.76 -33.61 12.27
CA ILE A 89 3.50 -32.34 12.15
C ILE A 89 2.53 -31.20 11.80
N PHE A 90 1.62 -31.42 10.85
CA PHE A 90 0.63 -30.43 10.45
C PHE A 90 -0.30 -30.04 11.61
N THR A 91 -0.84 -31.02 12.34
CA THR A 91 -1.68 -30.76 13.53
C THR A 91 -0.91 -30.04 14.62
N GLN A 92 0.38 -30.35 14.82
CA GLN A 92 1.22 -29.62 15.76
C GLN A 92 1.41 -28.16 15.32
N ALA A 93 1.67 -27.91 14.05
CA ALA A 93 1.80 -26.56 13.50
C ALA A 93 0.51 -25.73 13.66
N GLU A 94 -0.66 -26.32 13.39
CA GLU A 94 -1.96 -25.67 13.62
C GLU A 94 -2.16 -25.30 15.10
N LEU A 95 -1.67 -26.13 16.01
CA LEU A 95 -1.77 -25.91 17.44
C LEU A 95 -0.84 -24.78 17.93
N GLU A 96 0.38 -24.65 17.38
CA GLU A 96 1.23 -23.48 17.65
C GLU A 96 0.61 -22.18 17.07
N LEU A 97 0.03 -22.24 15.86
CA LEU A 97 -0.73 -21.13 15.29
C LEU A 97 -1.90 -20.69 16.19
N ALA A 98 -2.58 -21.64 16.80
CA ALA A 98 -3.72 -21.42 17.70
C ALA A 98 -3.28 -20.85 19.07
N ARG A 99 -2.06 -21.18 19.53
CA ARG A 99 -1.46 -20.63 20.75
C ARG A 99 -0.97 -19.19 20.57
N GLY A 100 -0.77 -18.77 19.32
CA GLY A 100 -0.29 -17.43 18.99
C GLY A 100 1.20 -17.39 18.67
N ASP A 101 1.80 -18.53 18.34
CA ASP A 101 3.21 -18.68 17.99
C ASP A 101 3.34 -18.99 16.47
N PRO A 102 3.14 -17.99 15.60
CA PRO A 102 3.12 -18.19 14.15
C PRO A 102 4.51 -18.49 13.54
N ASP A 103 5.61 -18.03 14.15
CA ASP A 103 6.97 -18.36 13.70
C ASP A 103 7.25 -19.87 13.83
N ASP A 104 7.02 -20.44 15.02
CA ASP A 104 7.16 -21.87 15.29
C ASP A 104 6.27 -22.71 14.36
N ALA A 105 5.04 -22.26 14.13
CA ALA A 105 4.14 -22.93 13.20
C ALA A 105 4.66 -22.89 11.75
N ALA A 106 5.19 -21.75 11.30
CA ALA A 106 5.77 -21.61 9.97
C ALA A 106 6.96 -22.57 9.78
N ALA A 107 7.80 -22.72 10.80
CA ALA A 107 8.91 -23.67 10.80
C ALA A 107 8.42 -25.12 10.69
N LEU A 108 7.39 -25.51 11.45
CA LEU A 108 6.80 -26.84 11.36
C LEU A 108 6.14 -27.11 9.99
N PHE A 109 5.44 -26.14 9.41
CA PHE A 109 4.90 -26.28 8.05
C PHE A 109 6.01 -26.40 7.00
N ALA A 110 7.11 -25.68 7.14
CA ALA A 110 8.29 -25.80 6.28
C ALA A 110 8.88 -27.21 6.31
N GLU A 111 8.89 -27.81 7.49
CA GLU A 111 9.45 -29.14 7.71
C GLU A 111 8.66 -30.23 6.97
N ILE A 112 7.35 -30.07 6.80
CA ILE A 112 6.52 -30.98 6.00
C ILE A 112 6.97 -30.97 4.54
N GLU A 113 7.27 -29.80 3.97
CA GLU A 113 7.80 -29.68 2.59
C GLU A 113 9.18 -30.35 2.49
N ARG A 114 10.04 -30.18 3.50
CA ARG A 114 11.39 -30.75 3.55
C ARG A 114 11.38 -32.28 3.62
N LEU A 115 10.59 -32.85 4.53
CA LEU A 115 10.54 -34.28 4.82
C LEU A 115 9.64 -35.06 3.87
N TYR A 116 8.50 -34.47 3.50
CA TYR A 116 7.43 -35.14 2.78
C TYR A 116 6.96 -34.37 1.53
N PRO A 117 7.86 -34.00 0.60
CA PRO A 117 7.57 -33.08 -0.51
C PRO A 117 6.47 -33.53 -1.49
N TYR A 118 6.17 -34.84 -1.53
CA TYR A 118 5.13 -35.41 -2.39
C TYR A 118 3.84 -35.76 -1.64
N SER A 119 3.74 -35.42 -0.36
CA SER A 119 2.52 -35.66 0.42
C SER A 119 1.45 -34.61 0.12
N ASP A 120 0.18 -34.97 0.28
CA ASP A 120 -0.93 -34.01 0.18
C ASP A 120 -0.81 -32.88 1.22
N PHE A 121 -0.09 -33.14 2.32
CA PHE A 121 0.21 -32.17 3.36
C PHE A 121 1.29 -31.17 2.96
N ALA A 122 2.18 -31.46 2.00
CA ALA A 122 3.19 -30.50 1.56
C ALA A 122 2.55 -29.26 0.94
N LYS A 123 1.55 -29.45 0.07
CA LYS A 123 0.78 -28.35 -0.54
C LYS A 123 0.05 -27.52 0.52
N ARG A 124 -0.69 -28.18 1.42
CA ARG A 124 -1.41 -27.52 2.53
C ARG A 124 -0.45 -26.82 3.49
N GLY A 125 0.69 -27.44 3.77
CA GLY A 125 1.75 -26.90 4.61
C GLY A 125 2.32 -25.62 4.00
N LEU A 126 2.60 -25.61 2.70
CA LEU A 126 3.17 -24.44 2.01
C LEU A 126 2.26 -23.21 2.07
N ILE A 127 0.94 -23.36 1.86
CA ILE A 127 0.01 -22.23 1.97
C ILE A 127 -0.13 -21.75 3.43
N MET A 128 -0.16 -22.69 4.38
CA MET A 128 -0.21 -22.37 5.80
C MET A 128 1.10 -21.76 6.32
N GLN A 129 2.24 -22.13 5.74
CA GLN A 129 3.53 -21.51 5.98
C GLN A 129 3.49 -20.03 5.58
N ALA A 130 3.02 -19.72 4.36
CA ALA A 130 2.88 -18.34 3.90
C ALA A 130 1.95 -17.51 4.80
N PHE A 131 0.81 -18.09 5.20
CA PHE A 131 -0.11 -17.47 6.15
C PHE A 131 0.53 -17.22 7.51
N SER A 132 1.28 -18.19 8.04
CA SER A 132 1.93 -18.10 9.35
C SER A 132 2.99 -17.00 9.35
N TYR A 133 3.86 -16.94 8.34
CA TYR A 133 4.83 -15.85 8.19
C TYR A 133 4.16 -14.48 8.09
N HIS A 134 3.06 -14.38 7.34
CA HIS A 134 2.32 -13.12 7.24
C HIS A 134 1.74 -12.71 8.60
N LYS A 135 1.18 -13.66 9.36
CA LYS A 135 0.65 -13.44 10.71
C LYS A 135 1.75 -13.04 11.71
N ASP A 136 2.96 -13.54 11.53
CA ASP A 136 4.16 -13.15 12.30
C ASP A 136 4.75 -11.79 11.87
N GLN A 137 4.22 -11.18 10.82
CA GLN A 137 4.77 -9.98 10.17
C GLN A 137 6.15 -10.19 9.53
N ASP A 138 6.56 -11.45 9.31
CA ASP A 138 7.69 -11.80 8.46
C ASP A 138 7.27 -11.79 6.99
N TYR A 139 7.07 -10.57 6.48
CA TYR A 139 6.52 -10.36 5.15
C TYR A 139 7.41 -10.88 4.03
N GLU A 140 8.74 -10.89 4.21
CA GLU A 140 9.65 -11.40 3.17
C GLU A 140 9.50 -12.91 2.99
N ASN A 141 9.49 -13.66 4.09
CA ASN A 141 9.29 -15.10 4.05
C ASN A 141 7.86 -15.46 3.62
N ALA A 142 6.86 -14.67 4.03
CA ALA A 142 5.48 -14.81 3.55
C ALA A 142 5.39 -14.68 2.03
N ARG A 143 6.01 -13.64 1.46
CA ARG A 143 6.07 -13.44 -0.01
C ARG A 143 6.77 -14.60 -0.70
N ALA A 144 7.90 -15.06 -0.17
CA ALA A 144 8.65 -16.16 -0.76
C ALA A 144 7.84 -17.46 -0.77
N ALA A 145 7.17 -17.80 0.35
CA ALA A 145 6.32 -18.99 0.44
C ALA A 145 5.08 -18.90 -0.45
N ALA A 146 4.41 -17.75 -0.48
CA ALA A 146 3.26 -17.52 -1.36
C ALA A 146 3.66 -17.62 -2.85
N GLN A 147 4.79 -17.04 -3.25
CA GLN A 147 5.29 -17.14 -4.62
C GLN A 147 5.61 -18.59 -5.00
N ARG A 148 6.27 -19.36 -4.12
CA ARG A 148 6.50 -20.79 -4.34
C ARG A 148 5.20 -21.56 -4.57
N PHE A 149 4.16 -21.26 -3.78
CA PHE A 149 2.86 -21.90 -3.95
C PHE A 149 2.27 -21.61 -5.34
N ILE A 150 2.30 -20.35 -5.78
CA ILE A 150 1.79 -19.93 -7.09
C ILE A 150 2.57 -20.59 -8.24
N ASP A 151 3.89 -20.73 -8.07
CA ASP A 151 4.77 -21.31 -9.09
C ASP A 151 4.56 -22.83 -9.22
N PHE A 152 4.42 -23.55 -8.10
CA PHE A 152 4.25 -25.00 -8.09
C PHE A 152 2.81 -25.46 -8.31
N TYR A 153 1.82 -24.70 -7.83
CA TYR A 153 0.40 -25.07 -7.83
C TYR A 153 -0.49 -23.99 -8.47
N PRO A 154 -0.21 -23.51 -9.70
CA PRO A 154 -0.93 -22.38 -10.30
C PRO A 154 -2.41 -22.63 -10.63
N ALA A 155 -2.83 -23.90 -10.68
CA ALA A 155 -4.18 -24.34 -11.01
C ALA A 155 -4.99 -24.79 -9.78
N ASP A 156 -4.41 -24.69 -8.59
CA ASP A 156 -5.06 -25.08 -7.34
C ASP A 156 -6.11 -24.05 -6.88
N GLU A 157 -7.08 -24.48 -6.08
CA GLU A 157 -8.12 -23.59 -5.53
C GLU A 157 -7.53 -22.52 -4.60
N ASP A 158 -6.45 -22.86 -3.88
CA ASP A 158 -5.77 -21.96 -2.96
C ASP A 158 -4.81 -20.99 -3.69
N ALA A 159 -4.65 -21.09 -5.01
CA ALA A 159 -3.76 -20.19 -5.76
C ALA A 159 -4.21 -18.72 -5.66
N ALA A 160 -5.53 -18.48 -5.60
CA ALA A 160 -6.09 -17.15 -5.37
C ALA A 160 -5.72 -16.62 -3.98
N TYR A 161 -5.73 -17.49 -2.96
CA TYR A 161 -5.35 -17.12 -1.59
C TYR A 161 -3.85 -16.84 -1.47
N ALA A 162 -3.00 -17.66 -2.11
CA ALA A 162 -1.56 -17.43 -2.16
C ALA A 162 -1.23 -16.06 -2.81
N GLN A 163 -1.85 -15.76 -3.95
CA GLN A 163 -1.69 -14.46 -4.62
C GLN A 163 -2.16 -13.30 -3.74
N TYR A 164 -3.23 -13.51 -2.96
CA TYR A 164 -3.73 -12.52 -2.01
C TYR A 164 -2.76 -12.32 -0.82
N LEU A 165 -2.19 -13.38 -0.24
CA LEU A 165 -1.16 -13.28 0.81
C LEU A 165 0.10 -12.57 0.33
N LEU A 166 0.53 -12.83 -0.91
CA LEU A 166 1.63 -12.10 -1.56
C LEU A 166 1.31 -10.60 -1.61
N ALA A 167 0.11 -10.25 -2.06
CA ALA A 167 -0.34 -8.86 -2.15
C ALA A 167 -0.46 -8.19 -0.78
N LEU A 168 -1.05 -8.87 0.21
CA LEU A 168 -1.17 -8.39 1.58
C LEU A 168 0.19 -8.13 2.22
N SER A 169 1.17 -8.99 1.97
CA SER A 169 2.51 -8.84 2.54
C SER A 169 3.22 -7.56 2.06
N TYR A 170 2.90 -7.06 0.85
CA TYR A 170 3.33 -5.72 0.44
C TYR A 170 2.44 -4.62 1.02
N TYR A 171 1.13 -4.83 1.01
CA TYR A 171 0.14 -3.83 1.43
C TYR A 171 0.27 -3.45 2.91
N ASP A 172 0.50 -4.41 3.80
CA ASP A 172 0.61 -4.15 5.24
C ASP A 172 1.94 -3.48 5.62
N GLN A 173 2.89 -3.38 4.69
CA GLN A 173 4.12 -2.63 4.83
C GLN A 173 4.08 -1.23 4.19
N ILE A 174 2.91 -0.78 3.72
CA ILE A 174 2.74 0.60 3.23
C ILE A 174 2.98 1.56 4.40
N ASP A 175 4.04 2.35 4.30
CA ASP A 175 4.40 3.38 5.28
C ASP A 175 3.69 4.70 4.97
N GLN A 176 3.90 5.71 5.81
CA GLN A 176 3.31 7.05 5.69
C GLN A 176 3.57 7.69 4.33
N VAL A 177 2.61 8.49 3.87
CA VAL A 177 2.60 9.25 2.59
C VAL A 177 3.96 9.92 2.26
N GLY A 178 4.60 10.54 3.26
CA GLY A 178 5.87 11.25 3.09
C GLY A 178 7.11 10.37 2.86
N ARG A 179 6.99 9.04 2.94
CA ARG A 179 8.12 8.10 2.80
C ARG A 179 8.20 7.47 1.41
N ASP A 180 9.17 6.57 1.23
CA ASP A 180 9.33 5.81 -0.01
C ASP A 180 8.06 5.00 -0.31
N GLN A 181 7.68 4.93 -1.59
CA GLN A 181 6.43 4.29 -2.04
C GLN A 181 6.69 3.03 -2.86
N GLY A 182 7.91 2.47 -2.86
CA GLY A 182 8.23 1.27 -3.62
C GLY A 182 7.32 0.09 -3.28
N LEU A 183 7.11 -0.15 -1.98
CA LEU A 183 6.19 -1.19 -1.49
C LEU A 183 4.74 -0.92 -1.89
N THR A 184 4.29 0.35 -1.91
CA THR A 184 2.95 0.73 -2.36
C THR A 184 2.72 0.35 -3.83
N PHE A 185 3.71 0.58 -4.70
CA PHE A 185 3.61 0.18 -6.10
C PHE A 185 3.57 -1.35 -6.25
N GLN A 186 4.37 -2.09 -5.48
CA GLN A 186 4.34 -3.55 -5.49
C GLN A 186 3.00 -4.09 -4.99
N ALA A 187 2.45 -3.51 -3.92
CA ALA A 187 1.12 -3.84 -3.41
C ALA A 187 0.04 -3.65 -4.49
N LEU A 188 0.02 -2.51 -5.17
CA LEU A 188 -0.94 -2.23 -6.25
C LEU A 188 -0.84 -3.25 -7.40
N GLN A 189 0.38 -3.62 -7.81
CA GLN A 189 0.59 -4.62 -8.86
C GLN A 189 0.11 -6.02 -8.43
N SER A 190 0.44 -6.43 -7.21
CA SER A 190 0.02 -7.73 -6.68
C SER A 190 -1.49 -7.80 -6.45
N LEU A 191 -2.12 -6.73 -5.93
CA LEU A 191 -3.56 -6.63 -5.75
C LEU A 191 -4.29 -6.66 -7.10
N ARG A 192 -3.80 -5.92 -8.11
CA ARG A 192 -4.34 -5.97 -9.47
C ARG A 192 -4.29 -7.39 -10.03
N THR A 193 -3.21 -8.13 -9.77
CA THR A 193 -3.10 -9.53 -10.20
C THR A 193 -4.21 -10.39 -9.60
N VAL A 194 -4.57 -10.20 -8.32
CA VAL A 194 -5.71 -10.91 -7.71
C VAL A 194 -7.02 -10.56 -8.44
N ILE A 195 -7.26 -9.27 -8.66
CA ILE A 195 -8.50 -8.74 -9.27
C ILE A 195 -8.67 -9.26 -10.70
N GLU A 196 -7.61 -9.22 -11.51
CA GLU A 196 -7.67 -9.58 -12.93
C GLU A 196 -7.63 -11.10 -13.16
N ARG A 197 -6.82 -11.84 -12.38
CA ARG A 197 -6.63 -13.28 -12.57
C ARG A 197 -7.65 -14.13 -11.81
N TYR A 198 -8.15 -13.64 -10.68
CA TYR A 198 -9.07 -14.37 -9.79
C TYR A 198 -10.32 -13.54 -9.44
N PRO A 199 -11.07 -13.03 -10.43
CA PRO A 199 -12.17 -12.08 -10.20
C PRO A 199 -13.33 -12.68 -9.39
N ASP A 200 -13.55 -14.00 -9.47
CA ASP A 200 -14.63 -14.70 -8.78
C ASP A 200 -14.23 -15.23 -7.40
N SER A 201 -12.97 -15.00 -6.97
CA SER A 201 -12.49 -15.43 -5.65
C SER A 201 -13.07 -14.57 -4.52
N GLU A 202 -13.17 -15.13 -3.31
CA GLU A 202 -13.59 -14.37 -2.13
C GLU A 202 -12.65 -13.19 -1.80
N TYR A 203 -11.40 -13.26 -2.27
CA TYR A 203 -10.36 -12.26 -2.06
C TYR A 203 -10.44 -11.08 -3.03
N ALA A 204 -11.16 -11.20 -4.15
CA ALA A 204 -11.23 -10.17 -5.18
C ALA A 204 -11.79 -8.85 -4.61
N ARG A 205 -12.91 -8.91 -3.89
CA ARG A 205 -13.53 -7.71 -3.31
C ARG A 205 -12.64 -7.02 -2.27
N SER A 206 -12.01 -7.79 -1.39
CA SER A 206 -11.04 -7.24 -0.42
C SER A 206 -9.87 -6.58 -1.14
N SER A 207 -9.40 -7.19 -2.23
CA SER A 207 -8.29 -6.67 -3.03
C SER A 207 -8.63 -5.37 -3.74
N ILE A 208 -9.85 -5.22 -4.27
CA ILE A 208 -10.33 -3.95 -4.87
C ILE A 208 -10.29 -2.84 -3.83
N LEU A 209 -10.85 -3.05 -2.63
CA LEU A 209 -10.87 -2.02 -1.58
C LEU A 209 -9.47 -1.61 -1.13
N LYS A 210 -8.57 -2.58 -1.00
CA LYS A 210 -7.15 -2.31 -0.66
C LYS A 210 -6.43 -1.61 -1.79
N PHE A 211 -6.73 -1.97 -3.04
CA PHE A 211 -6.17 -1.30 -4.21
C PHE A 211 -6.58 0.16 -4.22
N ASP A 212 -7.87 0.46 -4.04
CA ASP A 212 -8.39 1.82 -4.01
C ASP A 212 -7.74 2.66 -2.90
N LEU A 213 -7.58 2.09 -1.70
CA LEU A 213 -6.94 2.77 -0.58
C LEU A 213 -5.44 3.03 -0.82
N ALA A 214 -4.70 2.04 -1.35
CA ALA A 214 -3.30 2.22 -1.70
C ALA A 214 -3.11 3.20 -2.87
N PHE A 215 -4.07 3.25 -3.79
CA PHE A 215 -4.06 4.18 -4.92
C PHE A 215 -4.35 5.62 -4.47
N ASP A 216 -5.32 5.81 -3.57
CA ASP A 216 -5.59 7.08 -2.90
C ASP A 216 -4.37 7.56 -2.09
N HIS A 217 -3.64 6.65 -1.44
CA HIS A 217 -2.39 6.96 -0.74
C HIS A 217 -1.30 7.54 -1.65
N LEU A 218 -1.17 7.05 -2.89
CA LEU A 218 -0.24 7.62 -3.87
C LEU A 218 -0.67 9.03 -4.31
N ALA A 219 -1.97 9.24 -4.52
CA ALA A 219 -2.50 10.58 -4.82
C ALA A 219 -2.29 11.56 -3.65
N ALA A 220 -2.42 11.08 -2.41
CA ALA A 220 -2.16 11.87 -1.22
C ALA A 220 -0.72 12.43 -1.19
N LYS A 221 0.25 11.67 -1.69
CA LYS A 221 1.65 12.09 -1.78
C LYS A 221 1.84 13.24 -2.75
N GLU A 222 1.26 13.15 -3.93
CA GLU A 222 1.30 14.23 -4.92
C GLU A 222 0.60 15.49 -4.36
N MET A 223 -0.52 15.32 -3.66
CA MET A 223 -1.21 16.41 -2.98
C MET A 223 -0.37 17.07 -1.87
N GLU A 224 0.34 16.29 -1.05
CA GLU A 224 1.20 16.83 0.00
C GLU A 224 2.33 17.69 -0.58
N ILE A 225 3.01 17.19 -1.62
CA ILE A 225 4.06 17.91 -2.31
C ILE A 225 3.50 19.15 -3.02
N GLY A 226 2.34 19.04 -3.67
CA GLY A 226 1.65 20.15 -4.32
C GLY A 226 1.30 21.26 -3.33
N ARG A 227 0.69 20.92 -2.18
CA ARG A 227 0.39 21.88 -1.09
C ARG A 227 1.64 22.55 -0.56
N TYR A 228 2.74 21.81 -0.40
CA TYR A 228 4.01 22.37 0.03
C TYR A 228 4.54 23.45 -0.94
N TYR A 229 4.50 23.20 -2.25
CA TYR A 229 4.91 24.19 -3.24
C TYR A 229 3.95 25.38 -3.34
N LEU A 230 2.64 25.12 -3.28
CA LEU A 230 1.62 26.17 -3.34
C LEU A 230 1.75 27.15 -2.17
N LYS A 231 1.97 26.63 -0.95
CA LYS A 231 2.19 27.45 0.26
C LYS A 231 3.41 28.38 0.15
N ARG A 232 4.37 28.04 -0.71
CA ARG A 232 5.59 28.83 -0.96
C ARG A 232 5.52 29.64 -2.25
N GLU A 233 4.34 29.76 -2.85
CA GLU A 233 4.11 30.53 -4.08
C GLU A 233 4.92 29.98 -5.29
N HIS A 234 5.37 28.73 -5.22
CA HIS A 234 6.00 28.03 -6.34
C HIS A 234 4.94 27.42 -7.25
N TYR A 235 4.13 28.28 -7.87
CA TYR A 235 2.93 27.88 -8.62
C TYR A 235 3.21 26.87 -9.75
N PRO A 236 4.24 27.01 -10.61
CA PRO A 236 4.47 26.03 -11.68
C PRO A 236 4.77 24.62 -11.14
N ALA A 237 5.53 24.51 -10.04
CA ALA A 237 5.82 23.23 -9.40
C ALA A 237 4.56 22.62 -8.77
N ALA A 238 3.74 23.45 -8.10
CA ALA A 238 2.47 23.02 -7.54
C ALA A 238 1.50 22.52 -8.63
N ILE A 239 1.38 23.25 -9.73
CA ILE A 239 0.53 22.89 -10.88
C ILE A 239 0.92 21.52 -11.43
N ASN A 240 2.22 21.24 -11.59
CA ASN A 240 2.67 19.94 -12.10
C ASN A 240 2.25 18.78 -11.17
N ARG A 241 2.26 19.00 -9.85
CA ARG A 241 1.85 18.00 -8.86
C ARG A 241 0.34 17.78 -8.87
N PHE A 242 -0.45 18.84 -8.88
CA PHE A 242 -1.91 18.72 -8.96
C PHE A 242 -2.38 18.19 -10.32
N ARG A 243 -1.66 18.50 -11.40
CA ARG A 243 -1.89 17.88 -12.71
C ARG A 243 -1.74 16.36 -12.62
N ALA A 244 -0.67 15.86 -12.01
CA ALA A 244 -0.46 14.42 -11.87
C ALA A 244 -1.66 13.74 -11.18
N VAL A 245 -2.20 14.36 -10.12
CA VAL A 245 -3.42 13.87 -9.46
C VAL A 245 -4.61 13.81 -10.43
N VAL A 246 -4.84 14.87 -11.21
CA VAL A 246 -5.97 14.95 -12.15
C VAL A 246 -5.80 14.04 -13.36
N GLU A 247 -4.59 13.79 -13.83
CA GLU A 247 -4.35 12.96 -15.02
C GLU A 247 -4.25 11.47 -14.65
N GLU A 248 -3.54 11.14 -13.58
CA GLU A 248 -3.20 9.75 -13.21
C GLU A 248 -4.14 9.17 -12.15
N PHE A 249 -4.68 9.99 -11.25
CA PHE A 249 -5.42 9.54 -10.06
C PHE A 249 -6.90 9.97 -10.05
N GLN A 250 -7.54 9.99 -11.22
CA GLN A 250 -8.88 10.55 -11.45
C GLN A 250 -9.97 10.03 -10.51
N THR A 251 -9.89 8.76 -10.11
CA THR A 251 -10.89 8.07 -9.27
C THR A 251 -10.69 8.28 -7.76
N THR A 252 -9.61 8.96 -7.36
CA THR A 252 -9.27 9.15 -5.94
C THR A 252 -10.07 10.27 -5.29
N SER A 253 -10.10 10.27 -3.95
CA SER A 253 -10.77 11.31 -3.16
C SER A 253 -10.07 12.68 -3.26
N HIS A 254 -8.84 12.70 -3.77
CA HIS A 254 -7.99 13.87 -3.89
C HIS A 254 -8.22 14.70 -5.15
N THR A 255 -8.83 14.14 -6.20
CA THR A 255 -9.09 14.83 -7.47
C THR A 255 -9.83 16.17 -7.32
N PRO A 256 -10.90 16.29 -6.50
CA PRO A 256 -11.62 17.55 -6.33
C PRO A 256 -10.76 18.65 -5.70
N GLU A 257 -9.97 18.31 -4.67
CA GLU A 257 -9.05 19.25 -4.04
C GLU A 257 -7.97 19.68 -5.05
N ALA A 258 -7.39 18.74 -5.80
CA ALA A 258 -6.37 19.03 -6.81
C ALA A 258 -6.87 20.03 -7.86
N LEU A 259 -8.10 19.86 -8.36
CA LEU A 259 -8.73 20.79 -9.31
C LEU A 259 -8.93 22.19 -8.70
N LEU A 260 -9.38 22.30 -7.45
CA LEU A 260 -9.46 23.60 -6.77
C LEU A 260 -8.07 24.24 -6.64
N ARG A 261 -7.05 23.48 -6.23
CA ARG A 261 -5.69 24.02 -6.11
C ARG A 261 -5.10 24.45 -7.45
N LEU A 262 -5.48 23.78 -8.55
CA LEU A 262 -5.16 24.24 -9.90
C LEU A 262 -5.82 25.59 -10.20
N VAL A 263 -7.11 25.77 -9.87
CA VAL A 263 -7.80 27.07 -10.01
C VAL A 263 -7.03 28.17 -9.26
N GLU A 264 -6.70 27.94 -7.99
CA GLU A 264 -5.95 28.89 -7.15
C GLU A 264 -4.58 29.24 -7.76
N ALA A 265 -3.82 28.23 -8.19
CA ALA A 265 -2.50 28.43 -8.77
C ALA A 265 -2.54 29.14 -10.13
N TYR A 266 -3.50 28.80 -10.99
CA TYR A 266 -3.66 29.45 -12.29
C TYR A 266 -4.11 30.91 -12.16
N LEU A 267 -5.05 31.21 -11.25
CA LEU A 267 -5.44 32.60 -10.96
C LEU A 267 -4.26 33.42 -10.44
N SER A 268 -3.43 32.83 -9.59
CA SER A 268 -2.22 33.50 -9.07
C SER A 268 -1.20 33.85 -10.16
N LEU A 269 -1.17 33.07 -11.25
CA LEU A 269 -0.33 33.34 -12.42
C LEU A 269 -1.00 34.22 -13.49
N GLY A 270 -2.28 34.58 -13.31
CA GLY A 270 -3.07 35.30 -14.32
C GLY A 270 -3.52 34.45 -15.52
N LEU A 271 -3.44 33.12 -15.39
CA LEU A 271 -3.82 32.15 -16.41
C LEU A 271 -5.34 31.84 -16.28
N THR A 272 -6.17 32.80 -16.67
CA THR A 272 -7.61 32.77 -16.40
C THR A 272 -8.36 31.72 -17.22
N ASP A 273 -7.91 31.37 -18.42
CA ASP A 273 -8.56 30.35 -19.26
C ASP A 273 -8.39 28.95 -18.65
N GLU A 274 -7.20 28.61 -18.18
CA GLU A 274 -6.91 27.36 -17.49
C GLU A 274 -7.66 27.28 -16.15
N ALA A 275 -7.71 28.37 -15.38
CA ALA A 275 -8.47 28.43 -14.13
C ALA A 275 -9.96 28.15 -14.36
N GLN A 276 -10.58 28.78 -15.36
CA GLN A 276 -11.99 28.57 -15.68
C GLN A 276 -12.26 27.13 -16.15
N THR A 277 -11.34 26.54 -16.92
CA THR A 277 -11.45 25.15 -17.39
C THR A 277 -11.32 24.15 -16.24
N ALA A 278 -10.38 24.35 -15.31
CA ALA A 278 -10.27 23.53 -14.11
C ALA A 278 -11.55 23.60 -13.26
N GLY A 279 -12.11 24.81 -13.09
CA GLY A 279 -13.39 25.02 -12.41
C GLY A 279 -14.56 24.34 -13.12
N ALA A 280 -14.57 24.33 -14.46
CA ALA A 280 -15.59 23.65 -15.25
C ALA A 280 -15.54 22.12 -15.08
N ILE A 281 -14.34 21.53 -15.09
CA ILE A 281 -14.14 20.09 -14.83
C ILE A 281 -14.61 19.74 -13.41
N LEU A 282 -14.25 20.57 -12.43
CA LEU A 282 -14.64 20.39 -11.03
C LEU A 282 -16.16 20.46 -10.87
N GLY A 283 -16.81 21.46 -11.48
CA GLY A 283 -18.27 21.63 -11.42
C GLY A 283 -19.04 20.53 -12.13
N TYR A 284 -18.51 19.97 -13.22
CA TYR A 284 -19.17 18.87 -13.92
C TYR A 284 -19.10 17.55 -13.14
N ASN A 285 -17.93 17.18 -12.62
CA ASN A 285 -17.73 15.88 -11.97
C ASN A 285 -18.03 15.90 -10.46
N PHE A 286 -17.89 17.05 -9.80
CA PHE A 286 -17.89 17.17 -8.34
C PHE A 286 -18.71 18.37 -7.85
N GLN A 287 -19.87 18.63 -8.47
CA GLN A 287 -20.74 19.77 -8.16
C GLN A 287 -21.14 19.88 -6.67
N GLY A 288 -21.29 18.73 -5.99
CA GLY A 288 -21.64 18.69 -4.56
C GLY A 288 -20.43 18.78 -3.60
N SER A 289 -19.22 18.96 -4.12
CA SER A 289 -18.02 19.05 -3.27
C SER A 289 -17.84 20.46 -2.70
N PRO A 290 -17.37 20.62 -1.45
CA PRO A 290 -17.06 21.94 -0.90
C PRO A 290 -15.98 22.67 -1.71
N PHE A 291 -15.11 21.91 -2.40
CA PHE A 291 -14.08 22.44 -3.28
C PHE A 291 -14.66 23.16 -4.49
N TYR A 292 -15.81 22.71 -5.02
CA TYR A 292 -16.48 23.40 -6.12
C TYR A 292 -17.02 24.76 -5.68
N ASP A 293 -17.67 24.84 -4.51
CA ASP A 293 -18.20 26.11 -3.99
C ASP A 293 -17.11 27.16 -3.81
N ASP A 294 -15.93 26.73 -3.34
CA ASP A 294 -14.77 27.60 -3.20
C ASP A 294 -14.20 28.04 -4.55
N ALA A 295 -14.04 27.13 -5.51
CA ALA A 295 -13.58 27.46 -6.86
C ALA A 295 -14.55 28.44 -7.55
N PHE A 296 -15.85 28.18 -7.44
CA PHE A 296 -16.90 29.03 -8.01
C PHE A 296 -16.82 30.45 -7.44
N ARG A 297 -16.68 30.59 -6.12
CA ARG A 297 -16.56 31.90 -5.45
C ARG A 297 -15.30 32.65 -5.86
N GLN A 298 -14.17 31.96 -6.01
CA GLN A 298 -12.91 32.57 -6.44
C GLN A 298 -12.99 33.09 -7.88
N LEU A 299 -13.54 32.29 -8.80
CA LEU A 299 -13.70 32.67 -10.21
C LEU A 299 -14.68 33.84 -10.36
N THR A 300 -15.88 33.71 -9.80
CA THR A 300 -16.93 34.73 -9.92
C THR A 300 -16.58 36.03 -9.19
N GLY A 301 -15.82 35.95 -8.09
CA GLY A 301 -15.28 37.13 -7.39
C GLY A 301 -14.33 37.97 -8.26
N GLN A 302 -13.75 37.39 -9.31
CA GLN A 302 -12.92 38.09 -10.31
C GLN A 302 -13.67 38.37 -11.62
N GLY A 303 -14.99 38.15 -11.68
CA GLY A 303 -15.80 38.32 -12.89
C GLY A 303 -15.60 37.23 -13.94
N LEU A 304 -15.05 36.07 -13.55
CA LEU A 304 -14.83 34.91 -14.42
C LEU A 304 -15.97 33.88 -14.24
N SER A 305 -16.16 33.00 -15.23
CA SER A 305 -17.14 31.91 -15.18
C SER A 305 -16.44 30.54 -15.23
N PRO A 306 -16.91 29.50 -14.53
CA PRO A 306 -16.34 28.14 -14.59
C PRO A 306 -16.73 27.43 -15.88
N GLU A 307 -16.34 28.00 -17.02
CA GLU A 307 -16.60 27.46 -18.36
C GLU A 307 -15.27 27.07 -19.01
N ALA A 308 -15.27 25.96 -19.74
CA ALA A 308 -14.07 25.54 -20.47
C ALA A 308 -13.68 26.57 -21.52
N ARG A 309 -12.43 27.06 -21.47
CA ARG A 309 -11.86 28.08 -22.36
C ARG A 309 -10.44 27.70 -22.78
N GLY A 310 -9.91 28.44 -23.74
CA GLY A 310 -8.52 28.29 -24.22
C GLY A 310 -8.24 26.97 -24.94
N SER A 311 -6.95 26.70 -25.13
CA SER A 311 -6.43 25.49 -25.76
C SER A 311 -5.25 24.95 -24.95
N GLY A 312 -5.48 23.92 -24.14
CA GLY A 312 -4.44 23.27 -23.35
C GLY A 312 -4.88 21.92 -22.79
N TRP A 313 -4.02 21.32 -21.97
CA TRP A 313 -4.22 19.97 -21.43
C TRP A 313 -5.53 19.80 -20.66
N LEU A 314 -5.98 20.80 -19.89
CA LEU A 314 -7.28 20.76 -19.19
C LEU A 314 -8.44 20.72 -20.18
N THR A 315 -8.33 21.46 -21.28
CA THR A 315 -9.33 21.42 -22.36
C THR A 315 -9.35 20.04 -23.02
N ASP A 316 -8.20 19.38 -23.16
CA ASP A 316 -8.10 18.02 -23.69
C ASP A 316 -8.66 16.97 -22.72
N VAL A 317 -8.45 17.15 -21.41
CA VAL A 317 -9.12 16.34 -20.38
C VAL A 317 -10.63 16.55 -20.45
N TYR A 318 -11.11 17.79 -20.42
CA TYR A 318 -12.52 18.14 -20.54
C TYR A 318 -13.16 17.55 -21.81
N ARG A 319 -12.49 17.65 -22.96
CA ARG A 319 -12.97 17.10 -24.22
C ARG A 319 -13.10 15.57 -24.18
N ARG A 320 -12.11 14.87 -23.61
CA ARG A 320 -12.10 13.41 -23.53
C ARG A 320 -13.11 12.89 -22.51
N THR A 321 -13.11 13.42 -21.29
CA THR A 321 -13.90 12.89 -20.18
C THR A 321 -15.34 13.38 -20.17
N ILE A 322 -15.59 14.63 -20.56
CA ILE A 322 -16.93 15.25 -20.48
C ILE A 322 -17.64 15.23 -21.83
N GLN A 323 -16.94 15.53 -22.93
CA GLN A 323 -17.56 15.58 -24.25
C GLN A 323 -17.48 14.25 -25.03
N GLY A 324 -16.70 13.28 -24.55
CA GLY A 324 -16.49 11.99 -25.24
C GLY A 324 -15.83 12.11 -26.62
N ARG A 325 -15.09 13.21 -26.88
CA ARG A 325 -14.43 13.46 -28.16
C ARG A 325 -12.95 13.08 -28.06
N TRP A 326 -12.59 11.99 -28.73
CA TRP A 326 -11.25 11.40 -28.66
C TRP A 326 -10.31 11.81 -29.81
N LEU A 327 -10.77 12.68 -30.72
CA LEU A 327 -10.05 13.20 -31.89
C LEU A 327 -10.37 14.69 -32.07
#